data_AF-A0A3B6S955-F1
#
_entry.id   AF-A0A3B6S955-F1
#
_cell.length_a   1.000
_cell.length_b   1.000
_cell.length_c   1.000
_cell.angle_alpha   90.00
_cell.angle_beta   90.00
_cell.angle_gamma   90.00
#
_symmetry.space_group_name_H-M   'P 1'
#
loop_
_entity.id
_entity.type
_entity.pdbx_description
1 polymer ?
#
loop_
_entity_poly.entity_id
_entity_poly.type
_entity_poly.pdbx_seq_one_letter_code
_entity_poly.pdbx_strand_id
1 'polypeptide(L)' 'MPVMNGYEATRRIREEETRHGVRTPIIALMANSVEEGLQEAIEDGMDLHLTKPIPKPKIARIILELCKQHEN' A
#
# COMPACT_ATOMS: atom_id res chain seq x y z
N MET A 1 7.54 -5.10 -11.24
CA MET A 1 7.82 -3.73 -11.72
C MET A 1 9.28 -3.70 -12.12
N PRO A 2 9.63 -3.55 -13.41
CA PRO A 2 11.02 -3.70 -13.88
C PRO A 2 11.89 -2.44 -13.75
N VAL A 3 11.29 -1.25 -13.57
CA VAL A 3 12.03 0.04 -13.54
C VAL A 3 12.20 0.58 -12.12
N MET A 4 11.19 0.42 -11.27
CA MET A 4 11.14 0.93 -9.89
C MET A 4 10.44 -0.11 -9.03
N ASN A 5 10.87 -0.32 -7.79
CA ASN A 5 10.22 -1.25 -6.87
C ASN A 5 9.07 -0.56 -6.10
N GLY A 6 8.26 -1.35 -5.38
CA GLY A 6 7.11 -0.82 -4.63
C GLY A 6 7.51 0.12 -3.50
N TYR A 7 8.62 -0.17 -2.81
CA TYR A 7 9.19 0.63 -1.72
C TYR A 7 9.56 2.04 -2.17
N GLU A 8 10.32 2.16 -3.25
CA GLU A 8 10.68 3.44 -3.85
C GLU A 8 9.46 4.20 -4.38
N ALA A 9 8.51 3.50 -4.99
CA ALA A 9 7.26 4.09 -5.43
C ALA A 9 6.48 4.72 -4.25
N THR A 10 6.37 4.00 -3.14
CA THR A 10 5.71 4.50 -1.92
C THR A 10 6.40 5.74 -1.39
N ARG A 11 7.73 5.74 -1.23
CA ARG A 11 8.47 6.93 -0.76
C ARG A 11 8.18 8.16 -1.63
N ARG A 12 8.23 8.01 -2.96
CA ARG A 12 7.91 9.09 -3.89
C ARG A 12 6.46 9.57 -3.77
N ILE A 13 5.50 8.66 -3.59
CA ILE A 13 4.10 9.04 -3.37
C ILE A 13 3.95 9.83 -2.06
N ARG A 14 4.61 9.41 -0.97
CA ARG A 14 4.58 10.13 0.32
C ARG A 14 5.20 11.52 0.25
N GLU A 15 6.25 11.70 -0.55
CA GLU A 15 6.82 13.02 -0.82
C GLU A 15 5.80 13.94 -1.53
N GLU A 16 5.13 13.45 -2.57
CA GLU A 16 4.10 14.22 -3.30
C GLU A 16 2.88 14.51 -2.41
N GLU A 17 2.44 13.55 -1.61
CA GLU A 17 1.37 13.73 -0.62
C GLU A 17 1.66 14.85 0.37
N THR A 18 2.90 14.92 0.86
CA THR A 18 3.36 15.99 1.76
C THR A 18 3.29 17.35 1.08
N ARG A 19 3.66 17.44 -0.21
CA ARG A 19 3.60 18.68 -0.99
C ARG A 19 2.17 19.13 -1.27
N HIS A 20 1.26 18.19 -1.47
CA HIS A 20 -0.12 18.47 -1.88
C HIS A 20 -1.13 18.45 -0.71
N GLY A 21 -0.71 18.04 0.49
CA GLY A 21 -1.59 17.96 1.65
C GLY A 21 -2.67 16.90 1.52
N VAL A 22 -2.39 15.81 0.79
CA VAL A 22 -3.33 14.70 0.58
C VAL A 22 -2.77 13.41 1.16
N ARG A 23 -3.63 12.43 1.45
CA ARG A 23 -3.20 11.11 1.93
C ARG A 23 -3.99 10.01 1.23
N THR A 24 -3.31 9.27 0.37
CA THR A 24 -3.84 8.14 -0.39
C THR A 24 -3.47 6.84 0.31
N PRO A 25 -4.42 5.91 0.51
CA PRO A 25 -4.10 4.57 1.01
C PRO A 25 -3.18 3.81 0.04
N ILE A 26 -2.10 3.22 0.55
CA ILE A 26 -1.15 2.37 -0.19
C ILE A 26 -1.15 0.97 0.42
N ILE A 27 -1.43 -0.04 -0.40
CA ILE A 27 -1.45 -1.45 0.00
C ILE A 27 -0.31 -2.20 -0.68
N ALA A 28 0.60 -2.77 0.12
CA ALA A 28 1.69 -3.63 -0.34
C ALA A 28 1.13 -4.97 -0.86
N LEU A 29 1.52 -5.40 -2.06
CA LEU A 29 1.16 -6.72 -2.60
C LEU A 29 2.37 -7.65 -2.63
N MET A 30 2.55 -8.42 -1.57
CA MET A 30 3.71 -9.27 -1.33
C MET A 30 3.57 -10.62 -2.06
N ALA A 31 4.67 -11.11 -2.65
CA ALA A 31 4.69 -12.43 -3.28
C ALA A 31 4.67 -13.56 -2.23
N ASN A 32 5.31 -13.36 -1.08
CA ASN A 32 5.53 -14.36 -0.03
C ASN A 32 5.15 -13.76 1.34
N SER A 33 4.87 -14.60 2.35
CA SER A 33 4.48 -14.19 3.71
C SER A 33 5.66 -13.79 4.61
N VAL A 34 6.80 -13.39 4.04
CA VAL A 34 8.03 -13.15 4.82
C VAL A 34 7.88 -11.86 5.62
N GLU A 35 7.96 -11.97 6.95
CA GLU A 35 7.90 -10.88 7.93
C GLU A 35 8.91 -9.75 7.63
N GLU A 36 10.05 -10.05 7.01
CA GLU A 36 11.09 -9.08 6.65
C GLU A 36 10.54 -7.97 5.75
N GLY A 37 9.68 -8.31 4.78
CA GLY A 37 9.11 -7.34 3.87
C GLY A 37 7.99 -6.48 4.47
N LEU A 38 7.42 -6.89 5.60
CA LEU A 38 6.38 -6.15 6.31
C LEU A 38 6.97 -4.94 7.04
N GLN A 39 8.10 -5.13 7.72
CA GLN A 39 8.77 -4.04 8.44
C GLN A 39 9.19 -2.93 7.46
N GLU A 40 9.84 -3.30 6.35
CA GLU A 40 10.21 -2.35 5.29
C GLU A 40 8.99 -1.64 4.69
N ALA A 41 7.87 -2.35 4.50
CA ALA A 41 6.65 -1.75 3.95
C ALA A 41 6.06 -0.70 4.90
N ILE A 42 6.09 -0.96 6.21
CA ILE A 42 5.64 -0.01 7.24
C ILE A 42 6.58 1.21 7.28
N GLU A 43 7.89 0.97 7.27
CA GLU A 43 8.90 2.04 7.33
C GLU A 43 8.85 2.97 6.12
N ASP A 44 8.59 2.43 4.92
CA ASP A 44 8.39 3.24 3.72
C ASP A 44 7.03 3.94 3.65
N GLY A 45 6.16 3.66 4.62
CA GLY A 45 4.89 4.36 4.81
C GLY A 45 3.71 3.71 4.10
N MET A 46 3.73 2.41 3.78
CA MET A 46 2.55 1.70 3.29
C MET A 46 1.55 1.46 4.44
N ASP A 47 0.25 1.44 4.14
CA ASP A 47 -0.81 1.39 5.14
C ASP A 47 -1.26 -0.05 5.47
N LEU A 48 -1.21 -0.93 4.48
CA LEU A 48 -1.65 -2.32 4.59
C LEU A 48 -0.74 -3.22 3.75
N HIS A 49 -0.76 -4.52 4.04
CA HIS A 49 -0.11 -5.52 3.21
C HIS A 49 -1.06 -6.68 2.89
N LEU A 50 -0.90 -7.28 1.71
CA LEU A 50 -1.61 -8.47 1.27
C LEU A 50 -0.66 -9.44 0.58
N THR A 51 -0.75 -10.71 0.94
CA THR A 51 0.05 -11.78 0.34
C THR A 51 -0.66 -12.41 -0.84
N LYS A 52 0.05 -12.62 -1.94
CA LYS A 52 -0.44 -13.33 -3.12
C LYS A 52 -0.52 -14.85 -2.89
N PRO A 53 -1.47 -15.56 -3.52
CA PRO A 53 -2.51 -15.05 -4.39
C PRO A 53 -3.66 -14.39 -3.60
N ILE A 54 -4.24 -13.32 -4.14
CA ILE A 54 -5.33 -12.56 -3.49
C ILE A 54 -6.62 -12.73 -4.31
N PRO A 55 -7.71 -13.25 -3.73
CA PRO A 55 -8.99 -13.32 -4.41
C PRO A 55 -9.54 -11.93 -4.75
N LYS A 56 -10.09 -11.75 -5.96
CA LYS A 56 -10.74 -10.49 -6.38
C LYS A 56 -11.77 -9.95 -5.37
N PRO A 57 -12.64 -10.78 -4.75
CA PRO A 57 -13.58 -10.28 -3.74
C PRO A 57 -12.89 -9.64 -2.53
N LYS A 58 -11.71 -10.14 -2.13
CA LYS A 58 -10.93 -9.57 -1.03
C LYS A 58 -10.39 -8.18 -1.41
N ILE A 59 -9.90 -8.01 -2.64
CA ILE A 59 -9.44 -6.70 -3.15
C ILE A 59 -10.60 -5.69 -3.13
N ALA A 60 -11.75 -6.06 -3.70
CA ALA A 60 -12.91 -5.17 -3.76
C ALA A 60 -13.38 -4.75 -2.37
N ARG A 61 -13.44 -5.70 -1.42
CA ARG A 61 -13.79 -5.42 -0.03
C ARG A 61 -12.87 -4.38 0.61
N ILE A 62 -11.56 -4.56 0.49
CA ILE A 62 -10.58 -3.66 1.13
C ILE A 62 -10.65 -2.25 0.53
N ILE A 63 -10.81 -2.13 -0.79
CA ILE A 63 -11.00 -0.82 -1.45
C ILE A 63 -12.24 -0.13 -0.90
N LEU A 64 -13.37 -0.84 -0.79
CA LEU A 64 -14.60 -0.28 -0.24
C LEU A 64 -14.46 0.13 1.24
N GLU A 65 -13.73 -0.64 2.04
CA GLU A 65 -13.45 -0.31 3.44
C GLU A 65 -12.60 0.96 3.55
N LEU A 66 -11.54 1.09 2.75
CA LEU A 66 -10.67 2.27 2.74
C LEU A 66 -11.38 3.53 2.24
N CYS A 67 -12.18 3.44 1.17
CA CYS A 67 -12.92 4.60 0.67
C CYS A 67 -13.89 5.16 1.72
N LYS A 68 -14.59 4.28 2.46
CA LYS A 68 -15.50 4.71 3.54
C LYS A 68 -14.79 5.41 4.70
N GLN A 69 -13.54 5.05 4.98
CA GLN A 69 -12.75 5.68 6.05
C GLN A 69 -12.33 7.11 5.70
N HIS A 70 -12.31 7.48 4.42
CA HIS A 70 -12.00 8.83 3.94
C HIS A 70 -13.23 9.74 3.80
N GLU A 71 -14.44 9.23 4.02
CA GLU A 71 -15.69 10.02 3.99
C GLU A 71 -16.08 10.61 5.36
N ASN A 72 -15.36 10.26 6.43
CA ASN A 72 -15.56 10.76 7.80
C ASN A 72 -14.48 11.76 8.19
#